data_AF-A0AAU7ZNG3-F1
#
_entry.id   AF-A0AAU7ZNG3-F1
#
_cell.length_a   1.000
_cell.length_b   1.000
_cell.length_c   1.000
_cell.angle_alpha   90.00
_cell.angle_beta   90.00
_cell.angle_gamma   90.00
#
_symmetry.space_group_name_H-M   'P 1'
#
loop_
_entity.id
_entity.type
_entity.pdbx_description
1 polymer ?
#
loop_
_entity_poly.entity_id
_entity_poly.type
_entity_poly.pdbx_seq_one_letter_code
_entity_poly.pdbx_strand_id
1 'polypeptide(L)'
;MRRLLYLLPILLCCSLGWAQTPTLVQTVWGPSSLNYNTGGWPGNPAYYYAINFPEGTQPGNLLVCSAFGAGATYSISDDKSETWTKAGSQFPFTDNSGFVENIWYVANNPGGVRQVKVTTSSDNSGYVAVTCSEFYNVATSSAVDATPNCNSANSGKTLTGPSTGTLTSGDLIYFVSFSDQVGATTSFTAGSQPNITWNLDAADLFDGYAVQHGVYSTTTSFTPQMTTGTSNPYTSCAVVFKSASAGTAPTQAMRIVHLGHFNMPDSGSTQTVQMPSSGNLLVASFTAGGDSISGITSTPGNTWASTGTVAGGPSITASSQIYYAGNASTATTATVAITRAGTLSNDSVLIYDITGANTSPFDKDSGGQNGNQASAVSSFTTCSSCLTPSAAGELVILNANQNWCTGTAETAPSGALFDSAFATINSVNGAQPVDQNGEWAHFYNTSATPIIATWTMSCDQAEGTWAGRVAAFKAAAQSNNQLLPPTGLKAVPQ
;
A
#
# COMPACT_ATOMS: atom_id res chain seq x y z
N MET A 1 -73.48 27.28 4.12
CA MET A 1 -72.44 26.25 3.89
C MET A 1 -71.20 26.94 3.34
N ARG A 2 -70.18 27.19 4.17
CA ARG A 2 -68.88 27.76 3.77
C ARG A 2 -67.94 26.61 3.42
N ARG A 3 -67.47 26.53 2.18
CA ARG A 3 -66.47 25.54 1.74
C ARG A 3 -65.08 26.07 2.08
N LEU A 4 -64.39 25.36 2.97
CA LEU A 4 -62.98 25.55 3.32
C LEU A 4 -62.12 24.97 2.18
N LEU A 5 -61.33 25.79 1.50
CA LEU A 5 -60.27 25.33 0.60
C LEU A 5 -59.05 24.97 1.46
N TYR A 6 -58.67 23.69 1.51
CA TYR A 6 -57.40 23.26 2.07
C TYR A 6 -56.31 23.42 1.00
N LEU A 7 -55.39 24.36 1.22
CA LEU A 7 -54.12 24.46 0.51
C LEU A 7 -53.19 23.36 1.04
N LEU A 8 -52.92 22.36 0.21
CA LEU A 8 -51.93 21.31 0.46
C LEU A 8 -50.54 21.88 0.12
N PRO A 9 -49.56 21.91 1.06
CA PRO A 9 -48.19 22.22 0.70
C PRO A 9 -47.57 21.01 -0.01
N ILE A 10 -47.29 21.16 -1.31
CA ILE A 10 -46.44 20.23 -2.05
C ILE A 10 -45.02 20.42 -1.52
N LEU A 11 -44.62 19.61 -0.54
CA LEU A 11 -43.22 19.41 -0.20
C LEU A 11 -42.58 18.67 -1.37
N LEU A 12 -41.94 19.41 -2.28
CA LEU A 12 -40.90 18.85 -3.13
C LEU A 12 -39.83 18.28 -2.19
N CYS A 13 -39.90 16.97 -1.94
CA CYS A 13 -38.75 16.20 -1.48
C CYS A 13 -37.72 16.16 -2.62
N CYS A 14 -37.03 17.27 -2.86
CA CYS A 14 -35.70 17.19 -3.44
C CYS A 14 -34.92 16.29 -2.48
N SER A 15 -34.56 15.09 -2.91
CA SER A 15 -33.50 14.34 -2.24
C SER A 15 -32.33 15.31 -2.16
N LEU A 16 -32.03 15.80 -0.96
CA LEU A 16 -30.80 16.53 -0.71
C LEU A 16 -29.70 15.54 -1.09
N GLY A 17 -29.16 15.69 -2.30
CA GLY A 17 -28.02 14.92 -2.76
C GLY A 17 -26.86 15.36 -1.89
N TRP A 18 -26.67 14.70 -0.76
CA TRP A 18 -25.48 14.91 0.04
C TRP A 18 -24.33 14.51 -0.88
N ALA A 19 -23.48 15.48 -1.22
CA ALA A 19 -22.27 15.20 -1.96
C ALA A 19 -21.55 14.09 -1.20
N GLN A 20 -21.37 12.95 -1.87
CA GLN A 20 -20.71 11.81 -1.26
C GLN A 20 -19.24 12.15 -1.12
N THR A 21 -18.71 11.97 0.09
CA THR A 21 -17.32 12.31 0.43
C THR A 21 -16.38 11.26 -0.18
N PRO A 22 -15.42 11.66 -1.04
CA PRO A 22 -14.35 10.77 -1.48
C PRO A 22 -13.72 10.03 -0.30
N THR A 23 -13.57 8.72 -0.40
CA THR A 23 -13.12 7.89 0.73
C THR A 23 -12.09 6.88 0.26
N LEU A 24 -10.98 6.80 0.99
CA LEU A 24 -9.90 5.85 0.74
C LEU A 24 -10.39 4.41 0.95
N VAL A 25 -10.08 3.54 -0.01
CA VAL A 25 -10.31 2.10 0.06
C VAL A 25 -9.05 1.40 0.57
N GLN A 26 -7.93 1.67 -0.08
CA GLN A 26 -6.64 1.06 0.19
C GLN A 26 -5.49 1.91 -0.39
N THR A 27 -4.32 1.81 0.21
CA THR A 27 -3.05 2.36 -0.29
C THR A 27 -1.93 1.33 -0.12
N VAL A 28 -1.04 1.27 -1.11
CA VAL A 28 0.23 0.54 -1.02
C VAL A 28 1.36 1.46 -1.43
N TRP A 29 2.51 1.35 -0.77
CA TRP A 29 3.73 2.01 -1.17
C TRP A 29 4.94 1.13 -0.95
N GLY A 30 5.89 1.24 -1.87
CA GLY A 30 7.16 0.55 -1.77
C GLY A 30 8.28 1.42 -2.32
N PRO A 31 9.33 1.68 -1.50
CA PRO A 31 10.48 2.46 -1.92
C PRO A 31 11.59 1.59 -2.49
N SER A 32 12.14 1.97 -3.64
CA SER A 32 13.39 1.45 -4.17
C SER A 32 14.54 2.35 -3.72
N SER A 33 15.08 2.10 -2.54
CA SER A 33 16.04 3.02 -1.95
C SER A 33 17.52 2.75 -2.25
N LEU A 34 17.85 1.75 -3.08
CA LEU A 34 19.23 1.57 -3.54
C LEU A 34 19.39 1.81 -5.02
N ASN A 35 20.51 2.44 -5.34
CA ASN A 35 20.97 2.72 -6.68
C ASN A 35 21.03 1.41 -7.48
N TYR A 36 20.25 1.34 -8.57
CA TYR A 36 20.22 0.22 -9.50
C TYR A 36 21.64 -0.05 -10.06
N ASN A 37 22.43 -0.92 -9.42
CA ASN A 37 23.71 -1.34 -9.98
C ASN A 37 23.48 -2.55 -10.90
N THR A 38 23.21 -2.25 -12.17
CA THR A 38 22.84 -3.22 -13.23
C THR A 38 24.02 -3.93 -13.88
N GLY A 39 25.22 -3.86 -13.30
CA GLY A 39 26.42 -4.43 -13.89
C GLY A 39 26.39 -5.97 -13.96
N GLY A 40 25.82 -6.55 -15.03
CA GLY A 40 26.24 -7.89 -15.44
C GLY A 40 25.27 -8.85 -16.14
N TRP A 41 24.15 -8.47 -16.78
CA TRP A 41 23.32 -9.48 -17.47
C TRP A 41 22.95 -9.16 -18.93
N PRO A 42 23.24 -10.06 -19.88
CA PRO A 42 22.78 -9.95 -21.25
C PRO A 42 21.33 -10.41 -21.39
N GLY A 43 20.45 -9.52 -21.87
CA GLY A 43 19.22 -9.91 -22.54
C GLY A 43 17.86 -9.58 -21.90
N ASN A 44 17.74 -8.70 -20.90
CA ASN A 44 16.42 -8.38 -20.32
C ASN A 44 15.74 -7.13 -20.94
N PRO A 45 14.45 -7.19 -21.32
CA PRO A 45 13.68 -6.10 -21.93
C PRO A 45 12.96 -5.26 -20.86
N ALA A 46 13.04 -3.93 -20.96
CA ALA A 46 12.31 -2.95 -20.14
C ALA A 46 12.43 -3.09 -18.59
N TYR A 47 12.96 -2.04 -17.96
CA TYR A 47 13.08 -1.95 -16.50
C TYR A 47 11.73 -1.57 -15.91
N TYR A 48 11.16 -2.38 -15.04
CA TYR A 48 9.94 -1.98 -14.34
C TYR A 48 9.98 -2.31 -12.85
N TYR A 49 9.23 -1.50 -12.11
CA TYR A 49 8.85 -1.69 -10.72
C TYR A 49 7.39 -2.12 -10.66
N ALA A 50 7.11 -3.26 -10.05
CA ALA A 50 5.77 -3.78 -9.88
C ALA A 50 5.36 -3.73 -8.40
N ILE A 51 4.15 -3.27 -8.14
CA ILE A 51 3.54 -3.21 -6.81
C ILE A 51 2.11 -3.69 -6.88
N ASN A 52 1.62 -4.31 -5.80
CA ASN A 52 0.28 -4.89 -5.76
C ASN A 52 -0.61 -4.09 -4.79
N PHE A 53 -1.77 -3.63 -5.23
CA PHE A 53 -2.84 -3.21 -4.33
C PHE A 53 -3.14 -4.32 -3.33
N PRO A 54 -3.35 -4.05 -2.03
CA PRO A 54 -3.53 -5.09 -1.02
C PRO A 54 -4.83 -5.89 -1.16
N GLU A 55 -5.82 -5.40 -1.89
CA GLU A 55 -7.06 -6.07 -2.23
C GLU A 55 -7.33 -5.89 -3.73
N GLY A 56 -8.17 -6.75 -4.32
CA GLY A 56 -8.69 -6.48 -5.66
C GLY A 56 -9.44 -5.15 -5.66
N THR A 57 -9.04 -4.21 -6.53
CA THR A 57 -9.72 -2.92 -6.63
C THR A 57 -11.21 -3.08 -6.97
N GLN A 58 -12.03 -2.11 -6.59
CA GLN A 58 -13.48 -2.19 -6.74
C GLN A 58 -13.98 -1.49 -8.02
N PRO A 59 -15.09 -1.95 -8.59
CA PRO A 59 -15.69 -1.34 -9.77
C PRO A 59 -16.15 0.11 -9.54
N GLY A 60 -15.93 0.95 -10.54
CA GLY A 60 -16.30 2.36 -10.58
C GLY A 60 -15.37 3.30 -9.78
N ASN A 61 -14.36 2.77 -9.10
CA ASN A 61 -13.48 3.57 -8.26
C ASN A 61 -12.44 4.36 -9.08
N LEU A 62 -11.85 5.36 -8.43
CA LEU A 62 -10.66 6.05 -8.88
C LEU A 62 -9.43 5.27 -8.39
N LEU A 63 -8.51 4.95 -9.29
CA LEU A 63 -7.15 4.55 -8.96
C LEU A 63 -6.22 5.73 -9.23
N VAL A 64 -5.29 6.02 -8.33
CA VAL A 64 -4.22 7.00 -8.51
C VAL A 64 -2.91 6.35 -8.15
N CYS A 65 -1.92 6.45 -9.03
CA CYS A 65 -0.56 6.02 -8.73
C CYS A 65 0.39 7.18 -9.00
N SER A 66 1.35 7.34 -8.10
CA SER A 66 2.43 8.29 -8.21
C SER A 66 3.76 7.57 -8.16
N ALA A 67 4.71 8.03 -8.97
CA ALA A 67 6.06 7.48 -9.01
C ALA A 67 7.08 8.59 -9.18
N PHE A 68 8.12 8.56 -8.36
CA PHE A 68 9.26 9.46 -8.48
C PHE A 68 10.51 8.69 -8.91
N GLY A 69 11.44 9.35 -9.58
CA GLY A 69 12.81 8.85 -9.77
C GLY A 69 13.68 9.76 -10.62
N ALA A 70 14.88 9.34 -11.02
CA ALA A 70 15.86 10.21 -11.68
C ALA A 70 15.95 10.01 -13.20
N GLY A 71 16.01 11.12 -13.97
CA GLY A 71 16.59 11.16 -15.32
C GLY A 71 16.02 10.19 -16.39
N ALA A 72 14.78 9.72 -16.24
CA ALA A 72 14.18 8.71 -17.13
C ALA A 72 12.76 9.07 -17.58
N THR A 73 12.30 8.42 -18.65
CA THR A 73 10.87 8.43 -19.00
C THR A 73 10.17 7.25 -18.35
N TYR A 74 8.97 7.49 -17.83
CA TYR A 74 8.17 6.49 -17.13
C TYR A 74 6.86 6.23 -17.86
N SER A 75 6.43 4.99 -17.87
CA SER A 75 5.10 4.54 -18.31
C SER A 75 4.50 3.61 -17.29
N ILE A 76 3.18 3.51 -17.26
CA ILE A 76 2.44 2.68 -16.32
C ILE A 76 1.53 1.70 -17.07
N SER A 77 1.38 0.50 -16.52
CA SER A 77 0.45 -0.55 -16.98
C SER A 77 -0.01 -1.38 -15.78
N ASP A 78 -0.99 -2.25 -15.96
CA ASP A 78 -1.47 -3.15 -14.92
C ASP A 78 -1.87 -4.53 -15.45
N ASP A 79 -2.29 -5.42 -14.54
CA ASP A 79 -2.71 -6.79 -14.84
C ASP A 79 -4.12 -6.94 -15.44
N LYS A 80 -4.85 -5.83 -15.64
CA LYS A 80 -6.16 -5.79 -16.31
C LYS A 80 -6.14 -5.01 -17.62
N SER A 81 -4.98 -4.48 -18.00
CA SER A 81 -4.80 -3.65 -19.19
C SER A 81 -5.65 -2.38 -19.16
N GLU A 82 -5.80 -1.75 -17.99
CA GLU A 82 -6.49 -0.46 -17.92
C GLU A 82 -5.69 0.64 -18.62
N THR A 83 -6.42 1.65 -19.09
CA THR A 83 -5.79 2.83 -19.69
C THR A 83 -5.54 3.89 -18.62
N TRP A 84 -4.28 4.02 -18.22
CA TRP A 84 -3.85 5.05 -17.28
C TRP A 84 -3.70 6.40 -17.95
N THR A 85 -4.37 7.41 -17.40
CA THR A 85 -4.31 8.79 -17.87
C THR A 85 -3.32 9.57 -17.01
N LYS A 86 -2.41 10.33 -17.63
CA LYS A 86 -1.58 11.30 -16.90
C LYS A 86 -2.48 12.35 -16.26
N ALA A 87 -2.24 12.68 -14.98
CA ALA A 87 -3.10 13.62 -14.25
C ALA A 87 -3.19 15.00 -14.93
N GLY A 88 -2.13 15.45 -15.60
CA GLY A 88 -2.10 16.72 -16.33
C GLY A 88 -0.94 16.81 -17.30
N SER A 89 -0.92 17.88 -18.10
CA SER A 89 0.12 18.11 -19.12
C SER A 89 1.51 18.37 -18.53
N GLN A 90 1.59 18.65 -17.24
CA GLN A 90 2.86 18.85 -16.54
C GLN A 90 3.56 17.55 -16.15
N PHE A 91 2.90 16.39 -16.26
CA PHE A 91 3.51 15.11 -15.90
C PHE A 91 4.11 14.38 -17.13
N PRO A 92 5.34 13.86 -17.04
CA PRO A 92 6.28 13.95 -15.91
C PRO A 92 6.71 15.38 -15.59
N PHE A 93 6.76 15.72 -14.30
CA PHE A 93 7.35 16.97 -13.82
C PHE A 93 8.81 16.72 -13.47
N THR A 94 9.73 17.50 -14.01
CA THR A 94 11.16 17.41 -13.69
C THR A 94 11.59 18.62 -12.89
N ASP A 95 12.19 18.39 -11.73
CA ASP A 95 12.71 19.47 -10.89
C ASP A 95 14.11 19.93 -11.35
N ASN A 96 14.66 20.92 -10.63
CA ASN A 96 15.97 21.48 -10.95
C ASN A 96 17.14 20.51 -10.65
N SER A 97 16.90 19.48 -9.85
CA SER A 97 17.85 18.44 -9.48
C SER A 97 17.83 17.26 -10.48
N GLY A 98 16.85 17.23 -11.40
CA GLY A 98 16.68 16.18 -12.40
C GLY A 98 15.86 14.99 -11.92
N PHE A 99 15.22 15.08 -10.75
CA PHE A 99 14.21 14.12 -10.32
C PHE A 99 12.89 14.38 -11.05
N VAL A 100 12.15 13.30 -11.25
CA VAL A 100 10.96 13.24 -12.09
C VAL A 100 9.81 12.67 -11.27
N GLU A 101 8.73 13.44 -11.11
CA GLU A 101 7.46 12.94 -10.56
C GLU A 101 6.48 12.64 -11.69
N ASN A 102 5.79 11.51 -11.57
CA ASN A 102 4.66 11.18 -12.41
C ASN A 102 3.44 10.89 -11.55
N ILE A 103 2.28 11.35 -12.00
CA ILE A 103 0.99 10.95 -11.42
C ILE A 103 0.07 10.51 -12.55
N TRP A 104 -0.42 9.28 -12.43
CA TRP A 104 -1.41 8.70 -13.32
C TRP A 104 -2.67 8.32 -12.56
N TYR A 105 -3.78 8.22 -13.28
CA TYR A 105 -5.04 7.77 -12.71
C TYR A 105 -5.86 6.94 -13.70
N VAL A 106 -6.74 6.12 -13.14
CA VAL A 106 -7.84 5.44 -13.85
C VAL A 106 -9.13 5.86 -13.17
N ALA A 107 -9.97 6.60 -13.89
CA ALA A 107 -11.33 6.88 -13.45
C ALA A 107 -12.26 5.75 -13.91
N ASN A 108 -13.27 5.41 -13.12
CA ASN A 108 -14.23 4.35 -13.44
C ASN A 108 -13.57 2.98 -13.69
N ASN A 109 -12.60 2.63 -12.84
CA ASN A 109 -11.92 1.34 -12.89
C ASN A 109 -12.96 0.20 -12.92
N PRO A 110 -12.89 -0.79 -13.83
CA PRO A 110 -13.84 -1.91 -13.85
C PRO A 110 -13.73 -2.84 -12.64
N GLY A 111 -12.65 -2.74 -11.86
CA GLY A 111 -12.38 -3.56 -10.68
C GLY A 111 -11.44 -4.71 -10.98
N GLY A 112 -10.85 -5.26 -9.92
CA GLY A 112 -9.98 -6.42 -9.95
C GLY A 112 -8.51 -6.13 -10.29
N VAL A 113 -8.14 -4.90 -10.63
CA VAL A 113 -6.72 -4.49 -10.74
C VAL A 113 -6.03 -4.81 -9.42
N ARG A 114 -4.89 -5.47 -9.51
CA ARG A 114 -4.01 -5.80 -8.39
C ARG A 114 -2.64 -5.26 -8.64
N GLN A 115 -2.01 -5.67 -9.74
CA GLN A 115 -0.61 -5.37 -9.99
C GLN A 115 -0.49 -4.15 -10.90
N VAL A 116 0.26 -3.16 -10.46
CA VAL A 116 0.65 -2.00 -11.25
C VAL A 116 2.14 -2.08 -11.56
N LYS A 117 2.52 -1.87 -12.82
CA LYS A 117 3.90 -1.85 -13.30
C LYS A 117 4.28 -0.46 -13.79
N VAL A 118 5.25 0.16 -13.14
CA VAL A 118 5.89 1.40 -13.58
C VAL A 118 7.18 1.03 -14.32
N THR A 119 7.18 1.22 -15.64
CA THR A 119 8.32 0.93 -16.52
C THR A 119 9.13 2.20 -16.77
N THR A 120 10.45 2.10 -16.69
CA THR A 120 11.41 3.17 -16.97
C THR A 120 12.20 2.86 -18.25
N SER A 121 12.54 3.93 -19.00
CA SER A 121 13.38 3.83 -20.20
C SER A 121 14.87 3.70 -19.92
N SER A 122 15.32 3.88 -18.68
CA SER A 122 16.74 3.76 -18.29
C SER A 122 16.95 2.65 -17.27
N ASP A 123 18.13 2.05 -17.33
CA ASP A 123 18.65 1.04 -16.39
C ASP A 123 19.21 1.65 -15.10
N ASN A 124 19.35 2.98 -15.07
CA ASN A 124 19.91 3.75 -13.97
C ASN A 124 18.94 4.88 -13.54
N SER A 125 17.67 4.54 -13.33
CA SER A 125 16.66 5.50 -12.87
C SER A 125 16.85 5.97 -11.44
N GLY A 126 17.94 5.57 -10.76
CA GLY A 126 18.22 5.93 -9.37
C GLY A 126 17.15 5.39 -8.41
N TYR A 127 16.71 6.21 -7.46
CA TYR A 127 15.68 5.85 -6.48
C TYR A 127 14.29 5.87 -7.12
N VAL A 128 13.46 4.85 -6.88
CA VAL A 128 12.08 4.79 -7.42
C VAL A 128 11.10 4.41 -6.30
N ALA A 129 10.35 5.36 -5.75
CA ALA A 129 9.18 4.98 -4.96
C ALA A 129 7.93 5.03 -5.82
N VAL A 130 7.08 4.03 -5.63
CA VAL A 130 5.74 3.96 -6.21
C VAL A 130 4.74 3.87 -5.08
N THR A 131 3.72 4.73 -5.14
CA THR A 131 2.54 4.67 -4.28
C THR A 131 1.30 4.58 -5.14
N CYS A 132 0.38 3.71 -4.75
CA CYS A 132 -0.90 3.55 -5.41
C CYS A 132 -2.02 3.55 -4.38
N SER A 133 -3.07 4.34 -4.65
CA SER A 133 -4.24 4.50 -3.79
C SER A 133 -5.54 4.34 -4.58
N GLU A 134 -6.55 3.82 -3.91
CA GLU A 134 -7.90 3.66 -4.46
C GLU A 134 -8.92 4.47 -3.65
N PHE A 135 -9.82 5.16 -4.36
CA PHE A 135 -10.90 5.95 -3.76
C PHE A 135 -12.24 5.63 -4.41
N TYR A 136 -13.31 5.56 -3.61
CA TYR A 136 -14.68 5.66 -4.11
C TYR A 136 -15.25 7.06 -3.82
N ASN A 137 -16.44 7.34 -4.34
CA ASN A 137 -17.11 8.64 -4.32
C ASN A 137 -16.39 9.74 -5.14
N VAL A 138 -15.78 9.35 -6.25
CA VAL A 138 -15.10 10.24 -7.20
C VAL A 138 -15.74 10.14 -8.58
N ALA A 139 -15.77 11.23 -9.35
CA ALA A 139 -16.33 11.26 -10.69
C ALA A 139 -15.68 10.22 -11.63
N THR A 140 -16.52 9.49 -12.37
CA THR A 140 -16.13 8.42 -13.30
C THR A 140 -15.70 8.91 -14.68
N SER A 141 -15.89 10.19 -14.97
CA SER A 141 -15.48 10.83 -16.23
C SER A 141 -15.08 12.26 -15.95
N SER A 142 -14.11 12.78 -16.73
CA SER A 142 -13.53 14.12 -16.52
C SER A 142 -13.17 14.36 -15.04
N ALA A 143 -12.55 13.34 -14.42
CA ALA A 143 -12.40 13.23 -12.98
C ALA A 143 -11.55 14.35 -12.39
N VAL A 144 -10.55 14.84 -13.12
CA VAL A 144 -9.71 15.97 -12.70
C VAL A 144 -10.52 17.27 -12.71
N ASP A 145 -10.54 18.01 -11.59
CA ASP A 145 -11.27 19.29 -11.44
C ASP A 145 -10.41 20.52 -11.73
N ALA A 146 -9.17 20.53 -11.22
CA ALA A 146 -8.22 21.62 -11.41
C ALA A 146 -7.01 21.18 -12.21
N THR A 147 -6.29 22.12 -12.81
CA THR A 147 -5.04 21.82 -13.53
C THR A 147 -3.99 21.32 -12.55
N PRO A 148 -3.55 20.06 -12.65
CA PRO A 148 -2.52 19.55 -11.75
C PRO A 148 -1.20 20.23 -12.00
N ASN A 149 -0.43 20.41 -10.93
CA ASN A 149 0.78 21.20 -10.97
C ASN A 149 1.74 20.73 -9.87
N CYS A 150 2.98 21.19 -9.94
CA CYS A 150 4.03 20.91 -8.97
C CYS A 150 4.71 22.20 -8.53
N ASN A 151 5.36 22.15 -7.38
CA ASN A 151 6.21 23.19 -6.86
C ASN A 151 7.49 22.57 -6.30
N SER A 152 8.62 23.21 -6.53
CA SER A 152 9.92 22.77 -6.02
C SER A 152 10.58 23.89 -5.22
N ALA A 153 11.24 23.57 -4.11
CA ALA A 153 11.99 24.52 -3.31
C ALA A 153 13.34 23.94 -2.87
N ASN A 154 14.34 24.81 -2.73
CA ASN A 154 15.71 24.39 -2.38
C ASN A 154 15.89 24.07 -0.88
N SER A 155 14.89 24.36 -0.05
CA SER A 155 14.88 24.03 1.38
C SER A 155 13.48 24.29 1.98
N GLY A 156 13.06 23.47 2.93
CA GLY A 156 11.95 23.80 3.82
C GLY A 156 11.51 22.62 4.69
N LYS A 157 10.83 22.93 5.81
CA LYS A 157 10.09 21.93 6.60
C LYS A 157 8.61 21.86 6.23
N THR A 158 8.05 22.95 5.72
CA THR A 158 6.69 22.99 5.19
C THR A 158 6.76 22.77 3.69
N LEU A 159 6.34 21.59 3.26
CA LEU A 159 6.36 21.14 1.88
C LEU A 159 5.10 21.68 1.21
N THR A 160 5.24 22.76 0.44
CA THR A 160 4.11 23.50 -0.11
C THR A 160 3.92 23.13 -1.58
N GLY A 161 2.72 22.68 -1.93
CA GLY A 161 2.31 22.41 -3.29
C GLY A 161 1.98 23.66 -4.11
N PRO A 162 1.51 23.49 -5.35
CA PRO A 162 1.00 24.59 -6.16
C PRO A 162 -0.31 25.16 -5.60
N SER A 163 -0.70 26.34 -6.07
CA SER A 163 -2.08 26.80 -5.93
C SER A 163 -3.00 25.94 -6.79
N THR A 164 -4.07 25.40 -6.22
CA THR A 164 -5.05 24.55 -6.91
C THR A 164 -6.02 25.34 -7.78
N GLY A 165 -6.02 26.68 -7.71
CA GLY A 165 -7.09 27.50 -8.29
C GLY A 165 -8.44 27.26 -7.60
N THR A 166 -9.51 27.80 -8.17
CA THR A 166 -10.87 27.65 -7.65
C THR A 166 -11.31 26.19 -7.66
N LEU A 167 -11.74 25.68 -6.51
CA LEU A 167 -12.20 24.30 -6.33
C LEU A 167 -13.70 24.22 -6.08
N THR A 168 -14.22 23.00 -6.09
CA THR A 168 -15.57 22.67 -5.64
C THR A 168 -15.52 22.06 -4.24
N SER A 169 -16.53 22.37 -3.41
CA SER A 169 -16.66 21.70 -2.11
C SER A 169 -16.96 20.22 -2.33
N GLY A 170 -16.21 19.36 -1.65
CA GLY A 170 -16.24 17.90 -1.79
C GLY A 170 -15.08 17.34 -2.61
N ASP A 171 -14.28 18.15 -3.30
CA ASP A 171 -13.19 17.63 -4.12
C ASP A 171 -12.13 16.90 -3.30
N LEU A 172 -11.62 15.81 -3.87
CA LEU A 172 -10.48 15.07 -3.36
C LEU A 172 -9.19 15.74 -3.84
N ILE A 173 -8.31 16.10 -2.91
CA ILE A 173 -6.95 16.53 -3.22
C ILE A 173 -6.01 15.37 -2.90
N TYR A 174 -5.30 14.87 -3.91
CA TYR A 174 -4.18 13.95 -3.76
C TYR A 174 -2.88 14.76 -3.83
N PHE A 175 -2.10 14.72 -2.76
CA PHE A 175 -0.89 15.53 -2.60
C PHE A 175 0.31 14.65 -2.29
N VAL A 176 1.31 14.71 -3.16
CA VAL A 176 2.56 13.98 -3.04
C VAL A 176 3.71 14.95 -2.82
N SER A 177 4.69 14.53 -2.02
CA SER A 177 5.95 15.25 -1.90
C SER A 177 7.12 14.28 -1.80
N PHE A 178 8.25 14.67 -2.36
CA PHE A 178 9.52 14.00 -2.14
C PHE A 178 10.63 14.99 -1.78
N SER A 179 11.66 14.48 -1.11
CA SER A 179 12.89 15.18 -0.76
C SER A 179 13.98 14.79 -1.73
N ASP A 180 14.71 15.76 -2.28
CA ASP A 180 15.86 15.50 -3.16
C ASP A 180 17.08 14.95 -2.38
N GLN A 181 16.95 14.82 -1.06
CA GLN A 181 17.96 14.30 -0.13
C GLN A 181 17.47 12.98 0.49
N VAL A 182 17.95 11.87 -0.08
CA VAL A 182 17.67 10.50 0.41
C VAL A 182 18.30 10.30 1.79
N GLY A 183 17.55 9.64 2.69
CA GLY A 183 17.96 9.28 4.05
C GLY A 183 17.95 10.43 5.06
N ALA A 184 17.62 11.66 4.64
CA ALA A 184 17.63 12.83 5.51
C ALA A 184 16.28 13.07 6.24
N THR A 185 15.20 12.51 5.72
CA THR A 185 13.85 12.76 6.26
C THR A 185 13.60 11.91 7.50
N THR A 186 13.15 12.57 8.58
CA THR A 186 12.94 11.92 9.90
C THR A 186 11.47 11.66 10.24
N SER A 187 10.55 12.39 9.61
CA SER A 187 9.11 12.19 9.73
C SER A 187 8.38 12.98 8.67
N PHE A 188 7.13 12.59 8.42
CA PHE A 188 6.13 13.40 7.74
C PHE A 188 4.93 13.64 8.65
N THR A 189 4.24 14.76 8.48
CA THR A 189 3.00 15.07 9.16
C THR A 189 2.03 15.69 8.17
N ALA A 190 0.81 15.18 8.16
CA ALA A 190 -0.24 15.66 7.29
C ALA A 190 -0.45 17.18 7.47
N GLY A 191 -0.93 17.84 6.42
CA GLY A 191 -1.30 19.24 6.49
C GLY A 191 -2.32 19.54 7.60
N SER A 192 -2.38 20.79 8.04
CA SER A 192 -3.33 21.27 9.06
C SER A 192 -4.11 22.50 8.61
N GLN A 193 -4.16 22.77 7.30
CA GLN A 193 -4.86 23.93 6.76
C GLN A 193 -6.38 23.84 7.03
N PRO A 194 -7.07 24.99 7.17
CA PRO A 194 -8.52 25.00 7.33
C PRO A 194 -9.22 24.49 6.07
N ASN A 195 -10.47 24.07 6.24
CA ASN A 195 -11.37 23.64 5.16
C ASN A 195 -10.93 22.37 4.42
N ILE A 196 -10.07 21.57 5.03
CA ILE A 196 -9.69 20.25 4.55
C ILE A 196 -9.36 19.37 5.76
N THR A 197 -9.72 18.10 5.68
CA THR A 197 -9.23 17.08 6.61
C THR A 197 -8.23 16.23 5.86
N TRP A 198 -6.97 16.34 6.26
CA TRP A 198 -5.88 15.58 5.67
C TRP A 198 -5.69 14.23 6.36
N ASN A 199 -5.42 13.22 5.55
CA ASN A 199 -4.92 11.92 5.99
C ASN A 199 -3.59 11.67 5.26
N LEU A 200 -2.55 11.37 6.03
CA LEU A 200 -1.32 10.85 5.45
C LEU A 200 -1.58 9.37 5.10
N ASP A 201 -1.29 8.98 3.87
CA ASP A 201 -1.61 7.64 3.34
C ASP A 201 -0.36 6.76 3.21
N ALA A 202 0.76 7.38 2.84
CA ALA A 202 2.04 6.71 2.70
C ALA A 202 3.16 7.64 3.15
N ALA A 203 4.19 7.06 3.77
CA ALA A 203 5.41 7.75 4.13
C ALA A 203 6.58 6.79 4.03
N ASP A 204 7.56 7.15 3.22
CA ASP A 204 8.88 6.57 3.27
C ASP A 204 9.90 7.62 3.70
N LEU A 205 10.49 7.39 4.86
CA LEU A 205 11.51 8.25 5.44
C LEU A 205 12.84 8.11 4.70
N PHE A 206 13.10 6.94 4.14
CA PHE A 206 14.38 6.66 3.49
C PHE A 206 14.47 7.39 2.16
N ASP A 207 13.48 7.24 1.27
CA ASP A 207 13.43 7.99 0.02
C ASP A 207 12.93 9.42 0.21
N GLY A 208 12.46 9.74 1.43
CA GLY A 208 11.87 11.04 1.73
C GLY A 208 10.63 11.32 0.89
N TYR A 209 9.82 10.29 0.64
CA TYR A 209 8.61 10.32 -0.17
C TYR A 209 7.37 10.21 0.71
N ALA A 210 6.33 10.99 0.43
CA ALA A 210 5.07 10.92 1.17
C ALA A 210 3.87 11.31 0.31
N VAL A 211 2.74 10.69 0.62
CA VAL A 211 1.45 10.94 0.00
C VAL A 211 0.41 11.20 1.10
N GLN A 212 -0.39 12.23 0.89
CA GLN A 212 -1.60 12.48 1.68
C GLN A 212 -2.79 12.76 0.75
N HIS A 213 -3.98 12.50 1.26
CA HIS A 213 -5.20 12.99 0.63
C HIS A 213 -6.03 13.82 1.60
N GLY A 214 -6.91 14.66 1.05
CA GLY A 214 -7.91 15.35 1.84
C GLY A 214 -9.09 15.78 1.01
N VAL A 215 -10.25 15.91 1.66
CA VAL A 215 -11.47 16.39 1.00
C VAL A 215 -11.67 17.86 1.33
N TYR A 216 -11.63 18.70 0.30
CA TYR A 216 -11.74 20.16 0.43
C TYR A 216 -13.20 20.57 0.62
N SER A 217 -13.50 21.41 1.61
CA SER A 217 -14.89 21.74 2.00
C SER A 217 -15.36 23.13 1.56
N THR A 218 -14.54 23.89 0.85
CA THR A 218 -14.88 25.24 0.36
C THR A 218 -14.69 25.37 -1.16
N THR A 219 -14.95 26.56 -1.71
CA THR A 219 -14.82 26.83 -3.16
C THR A 219 -13.69 27.80 -3.51
N THR A 220 -12.82 28.12 -2.55
CA THR A 220 -11.73 29.07 -2.75
C THR A 220 -10.46 28.39 -3.25
N SER A 221 -9.52 29.19 -3.73
CA SER A 221 -8.17 28.69 -4.02
C SER A 221 -7.52 28.12 -2.76
N PHE A 222 -6.77 27.03 -2.95
CA PHE A 222 -6.11 26.33 -1.86
C PHE A 222 -4.67 26.01 -2.25
N THR A 223 -3.81 25.87 -1.25
CA THR A 223 -2.42 25.45 -1.43
C THR A 223 -2.16 24.28 -0.49
N PRO A 224 -2.06 23.05 -1.03
CA PRO A 224 -1.73 21.86 -0.25
C PRO A 224 -0.38 22.00 0.41
N GLN A 225 -0.27 21.41 1.60
CA GLN A 225 0.93 21.45 2.42
C GLN A 225 0.99 20.18 3.24
N MET A 226 2.20 19.72 3.47
CA MET A 226 2.53 18.78 4.54
C MET A 226 3.79 19.27 5.24
N THR A 227 4.17 18.64 6.35
CA THR A 227 5.40 18.99 7.05
C THR A 227 6.32 17.79 7.16
N THR A 228 7.63 18.06 7.15
CA THR A 228 8.68 17.06 7.37
C THR A 228 9.52 17.41 8.60
N GLY A 229 10.05 16.40 9.27
CA GLY A 229 10.90 16.58 10.46
C GLY A 229 12.22 17.31 10.17
N THR A 230 12.73 17.19 8.94
CA THR A 230 14.03 17.73 8.51
C THR A 230 13.86 18.76 7.40
N SER A 231 14.62 19.85 7.41
CA SER A 231 14.56 20.84 6.32
C SER A 231 15.41 20.38 5.14
N ASN A 232 14.77 19.99 4.03
CA ASN A 232 15.41 19.51 2.81
C ASN A 232 14.91 20.28 1.58
N PRO A 233 15.66 20.29 0.46
CA PRO A 233 15.07 20.55 -0.84
C PRO A 233 13.93 19.56 -1.10
N TYR A 234 12.88 20.00 -1.77
CA TYR A 234 11.72 19.17 -2.02
C TYR A 234 11.02 19.56 -3.32
N THR A 235 10.27 18.60 -3.83
CA THR A 235 9.25 18.79 -4.84
C THR A 235 7.93 18.24 -4.32
N SER A 236 6.85 18.99 -4.52
CA SER A 236 5.50 18.56 -4.17
C SER A 236 4.52 18.81 -5.32
N CYS A 237 3.66 17.84 -5.58
CA CYS A 237 2.68 17.87 -6.66
C CYS A 237 1.28 17.61 -6.12
N ALA A 238 0.28 18.25 -6.73
CA ALA A 238 -1.11 18.09 -6.35
C ALA A 238 -2.00 17.78 -7.56
N VAL A 239 -2.94 16.85 -7.38
CA VAL A 239 -4.04 16.58 -8.29
C VAL A 239 -5.35 16.76 -7.54
N VAL A 240 -6.34 17.40 -8.17
CA VAL A 240 -7.66 17.57 -7.59
C VAL A 240 -8.68 16.80 -8.43
N PHE A 241 -9.48 15.97 -7.77
CA PHE A 241 -10.50 15.15 -8.38
C PHE A 241 -11.90 15.54 -7.90
N LYS A 242 -12.86 15.62 -8.83
CA LYS A 242 -14.26 15.91 -8.58
C LYS A 242 -14.89 14.81 -7.74
N SER A 243 -15.57 15.18 -6.67
CA SER A 243 -16.47 14.23 -5.99
C SER A 243 -17.65 13.85 -6.86
N ALA A 244 -18.14 12.63 -6.68
CA ALA A 244 -19.40 12.17 -7.26
C ALA A 244 -19.96 11.00 -6.45
N SER A 245 -21.25 10.71 -6.59
CA SER A 245 -21.83 9.47 -6.06
C SER A 245 -21.53 8.31 -7.01
N ALA A 246 -20.28 7.86 -7.06
CA ALA A 246 -19.83 6.78 -7.92
C ALA A 246 -18.75 5.91 -7.26
N GLY A 247 -18.48 4.75 -7.85
CA GLY A 247 -17.62 3.75 -7.26
C GLY A 247 -18.35 2.82 -6.27
N THR A 248 -17.61 1.84 -5.77
CA THR A 248 -18.09 0.78 -4.90
C THR A 248 -17.26 0.77 -3.62
N ALA A 249 -17.93 0.87 -2.48
CA ALA A 249 -17.28 0.74 -1.18
C ALA A 249 -16.82 -0.72 -0.95
N PRO A 250 -15.76 -0.96 -0.16
CA PRO A 250 -15.26 -2.31 0.10
C PRO A 250 -16.33 -3.18 0.78
N THR A 251 -16.56 -4.38 0.26
CA THR A 251 -17.56 -5.31 0.81
C THR A 251 -17.00 -6.23 1.89
N GLN A 252 -15.68 -6.45 1.89
CA GLN A 252 -15.00 -7.28 2.87
C GLN A 252 -14.80 -6.49 4.17
N ALA A 253 -15.35 -7.03 5.26
CA ALA A 253 -15.31 -6.36 6.57
C ALA A 253 -13.89 -6.30 7.16
N MET A 254 -13.19 -7.45 7.18
CA MET A 254 -11.78 -7.52 7.54
C MET A 254 -10.92 -7.38 6.30
N ARG A 255 -10.16 -6.29 6.17
CA ARG A 255 -9.33 -6.04 4.97
C ARG A 255 -8.08 -5.25 5.26
N ILE A 256 -7.10 -5.33 4.36
CA ILE A 256 -5.91 -4.48 4.40
C ILE A 256 -6.25 -3.10 3.84
N VAL A 257 -5.92 -2.04 4.57
CA VAL A 257 -6.16 -0.64 4.19
C VAL A 257 -4.85 0.04 3.79
N HIS A 258 -3.77 -0.23 4.51
CA HIS A 258 -2.44 0.28 4.17
C HIS A 258 -1.44 -0.87 4.13
N LEU A 259 -0.60 -0.90 3.11
CA LEU A 259 0.51 -1.84 3.00
C LEU A 259 1.80 -1.08 2.68
N GLY A 260 2.70 -1.06 3.65
CA GLY A 260 4.02 -0.46 3.48
C GLY A 260 5.08 -1.54 3.30
N HIS A 261 5.88 -1.39 2.25
CA HIS A 261 7.07 -2.22 2.02
C HIS A 261 8.29 -1.45 2.53
N PHE A 262 9.13 -2.10 3.33
CA PHE A 262 10.30 -1.46 3.90
C PHE A 262 11.52 -2.37 3.83
N ASN A 263 12.57 -1.87 3.20
CA ASN A 263 13.88 -2.50 3.26
C ASN A 263 14.67 -1.93 4.43
N MET A 264 15.40 -2.80 5.09
CA MET A 264 16.18 -2.45 6.26
C MET A 264 17.64 -2.28 5.84
N PRO A 265 18.34 -1.19 6.24
CA PRO A 265 19.71 -0.93 5.82
C PRO A 265 20.70 -1.90 6.47
N ASP A 266 21.89 -2.02 5.87
CA ASP A 266 22.90 -3.05 6.18
C ASP A 266 23.66 -2.86 7.52
N SER A 267 23.09 -2.16 8.51
CA SER A 267 23.72 -2.03 9.83
C SER A 267 22.74 -2.08 11.00
N GLY A 268 23.16 -2.81 12.04
CA GLY A 268 22.35 -3.17 13.20
C GLY A 268 22.08 -2.00 14.14
N SER A 269 20.84 -1.52 14.13
CA SER A 269 20.18 -0.80 15.21
C SER A 269 18.67 -0.78 14.96
N THR A 270 17.90 -0.31 15.93
CA THR A 270 16.45 -0.11 15.78
C THR A 270 16.16 0.83 14.60
N GLN A 271 15.47 0.32 13.59
CA GLN A 271 15.01 1.13 12.48
C GLN A 271 13.58 1.59 12.74
N THR A 272 13.35 2.88 12.56
CA THR A 272 12.00 3.44 12.63
C THR A 272 11.50 3.68 11.23
N VAL A 273 10.34 3.12 10.92
CA VAL A 273 9.57 3.42 9.71
C VAL A 273 8.33 4.21 10.09
N GLN A 274 7.81 5.01 9.17
CA GLN A 274 6.54 5.69 9.35
C GLN A 274 5.46 4.92 8.60
N MET A 275 4.43 4.48 9.32
CA MET A 275 3.34 3.66 8.81
C MET A 275 2.03 4.33 9.16
N PRO A 276 1.53 5.26 8.31
CA PRO A 276 0.18 5.78 8.48
C PRO A 276 -0.81 4.62 8.56
N SER A 277 -1.72 4.68 9.54
CA SER A 277 -2.63 3.57 9.84
C SER A 277 -3.98 4.07 10.35
N SER A 278 -5.02 3.27 10.09
CA SER A 278 -6.41 3.51 10.49
C SER A 278 -7.16 2.24 10.89
N GLY A 279 -6.57 1.06 10.72
CA GLY A 279 -7.12 -0.22 11.13
C GLY A 279 -7.06 -0.46 12.64
N ASN A 280 -7.39 -1.70 13.04
CA ASN A 280 -7.36 -2.17 14.43
C ASN A 280 -6.46 -3.40 14.63
N LEU A 281 -5.73 -3.81 13.59
CA LEU A 281 -4.69 -4.83 13.63
C LEU A 281 -3.51 -4.34 12.77
N LEU A 282 -2.33 -4.30 13.36
CA LEU A 282 -1.07 -4.13 12.61
C LEU A 282 -0.34 -5.48 12.56
N VAL A 283 0.18 -5.87 11.40
CA VAL A 283 1.03 -7.06 11.24
C VAL A 283 2.34 -6.64 10.60
N ALA A 284 3.47 -7.01 11.22
CA ALA A 284 4.79 -6.85 10.64
C ALA A 284 5.30 -8.24 10.19
N SER A 285 5.38 -8.43 8.88
CA SER A 285 5.81 -9.68 8.25
C SER A 285 7.25 -9.52 7.75
N PHE A 286 8.18 -10.09 8.50
CA PHE A 286 9.61 -9.89 8.33
C PHE A 286 10.27 -11.11 7.70
N THR A 287 11.16 -10.85 6.75
CA THR A 287 12.05 -11.86 6.20
C THR A 287 13.46 -11.29 6.08
N ALA A 288 14.46 -12.17 6.18
CA ALA A 288 15.85 -11.74 6.26
C ALA A 288 16.82 -12.83 5.81
N GLY A 289 18.05 -12.42 5.49
CA GLY A 289 19.19 -13.30 5.18
C GLY A 289 19.76 -14.06 6.39
N GLY A 290 18.91 -14.36 7.38
CA GLY A 290 19.28 -15.04 8.64
C GLY A 290 19.24 -14.15 9.89
N ASP A 291 18.95 -12.85 9.76
CA ASP A 291 18.72 -11.98 10.93
C ASP A 291 17.38 -12.29 11.62
N SER A 292 17.14 -11.72 12.80
CA SER A 292 15.87 -11.84 13.50
C SER A 292 15.48 -10.53 14.17
N ILE A 293 14.17 -10.31 14.30
CA ILE A 293 13.64 -9.25 15.13
C ILE A 293 13.74 -9.67 16.59
N SER A 294 14.33 -8.80 17.42
CA SER A 294 14.39 -8.93 18.87
C SER A 294 13.31 -8.12 19.59
N GLY A 295 12.75 -7.10 18.94
CA GLY A 295 11.64 -6.33 19.49
C GLY A 295 11.01 -5.35 18.50
N ILE A 296 9.73 -5.05 18.71
CA ILE A 296 8.99 -4.02 17.98
C ILE A 296 8.31 -3.10 18.98
N THR A 297 8.46 -1.79 18.79
CA THR A 297 7.68 -0.77 19.46
C THR A 297 7.01 0.12 18.42
N SER A 298 6.00 0.88 18.83
CA SER A 298 5.31 1.82 17.93
C SER A 298 4.85 3.07 18.67
N THR A 299 4.57 4.12 17.92
CA THR A 299 3.80 5.27 18.38
C THR A 299 2.59 5.42 17.44
N PRO A 300 1.33 5.46 17.93
CA PRO A 300 0.92 5.23 19.32
C PRO A 300 1.42 3.88 19.89
N GLY A 301 1.54 3.81 21.22
CA GLY A 301 2.06 2.63 21.90
C GLY A 301 1.15 1.42 21.71
N ASN A 302 1.67 0.34 21.12
CA ASN A 302 0.96 -0.93 20.94
C ASN A 302 1.71 -2.08 21.61
N THR A 303 0.97 -3.11 22.02
CA THR A 303 1.55 -4.37 22.49
C THR A 303 1.77 -5.29 21.29
N TRP A 304 3.03 -5.45 20.90
CA TRP A 304 3.45 -6.35 19.83
C TRP A 304 3.72 -7.75 20.38
N ALA A 305 3.24 -8.77 19.69
CA ALA A 305 3.48 -10.17 19.98
C ALA A 305 4.01 -10.89 18.75
N SER A 306 4.95 -11.82 18.95
CA SER A 306 5.34 -12.76 17.90
C SER A 306 4.28 -13.84 17.73
N THR A 307 4.04 -14.27 16.50
CA THR A 307 3.19 -15.43 16.19
C THR A 307 3.84 -16.77 16.57
N GLY A 308 5.16 -16.79 16.77
CA GLY A 308 5.92 -17.98 17.16
C GLY A 308 7.43 -17.74 17.23
N THR A 309 8.21 -18.82 17.30
CA THR A 309 9.68 -18.76 17.29
C THR A 309 10.21 -18.42 15.90
N VAL A 310 11.39 -17.80 15.77
CA VAL A 310 12.00 -17.51 14.46
C VAL A 310 12.04 -18.77 13.59
N ALA A 311 11.53 -18.69 12.35
CA ALA A 311 11.74 -19.73 11.36
C ALA A 311 13.11 -19.50 10.74
N GLY A 312 14.01 -20.48 10.78
CA GLY A 312 15.36 -20.33 10.24
C GLY A 312 16.34 -19.63 11.18
N GLY A 313 17.23 -18.80 10.62
CA GLY A 313 18.23 -18.04 11.37
C GLY A 313 19.63 -18.01 10.71
N PRO A 314 20.64 -17.49 11.41
CA PRO A 314 21.96 -17.21 10.82
C PRO A 314 22.66 -18.45 10.25
N SER A 315 22.43 -19.64 10.86
CA SER A 315 23.04 -20.89 10.40
C SER A 315 22.49 -21.40 9.08
N ILE A 316 21.33 -20.91 8.64
CA ILE A 316 20.72 -21.29 7.36
C ILE A 316 20.63 -20.10 6.39
N THR A 317 21.14 -18.93 6.76
CA THR A 317 21.14 -17.70 5.92
C THR A 317 19.77 -17.29 5.38
N ALA A 318 18.70 -17.71 6.05
CA ALA A 318 17.32 -17.37 5.73
C ALA A 318 16.51 -17.35 7.03
N SER A 319 15.62 -16.38 7.17
CA SER A 319 14.75 -16.27 8.34
C SER A 319 13.41 -15.63 8.01
N SER A 320 12.40 -16.02 8.77
CA SER A 320 11.05 -15.48 8.69
C SER A 320 10.42 -15.34 10.08
N GLN A 321 9.78 -14.20 10.30
CA GLN A 321 9.00 -13.89 11.50
C GLN A 321 7.74 -13.11 11.12
N ILE A 322 6.66 -13.34 11.88
CA ILE A 322 5.45 -12.52 11.81
C ILE A 322 5.15 -12.03 13.22
N TYR A 323 5.06 -10.71 13.38
CA TYR A 323 4.61 -10.04 14.59
C TYR A 323 3.26 -9.36 14.34
N TYR A 324 2.49 -9.18 15.40
CA TYR A 324 1.22 -8.47 15.31
C TYR A 324 0.96 -7.61 16.55
N ALA A 325 0.17 -6.55 16.36
CA ALA A 325 -0.46 -5.78 17.41
C ALA A 325 -1.98 -5.82 17.21
N GLY A 326 -2.68 -6.57 18.06
CA GLY A 326 -4.14 -6.63 18.05
C GLY A 326 -4.79 -5.49 18.82
N ASN A 327 -5.99 -5.07 18.41
CA ASN A 327 -6.66 -3.88 18.94
C ASN A 327 -5.72 -2.65 18.92
N ALA A 328 -5.02 -2.50 17.78
CA ALA A 328 -3.99 -1.49 17.63
C ALA A 328 -4.57 -0.08 17.75
N SER A 329 -3.84 0.77 18.47
CA SER A 329 -4.00 2.22 18.41
C SER A 329 -3.23 2.73 17.19
N THR A 330 -3.96 3.31 16.25
CA THR A 330 -3.46 3.77 14.95
C THR A 330 -3.48 5.30 14.86
N ALA A 331 -2.67 5.85 13.95
CA ALA A 331 -2.61 7.28 13.66
C ALA A 331 -2.04 7.51 12.26
N THR A 332 -2.37 8.65 11.65
CA THR A 332 -1.78 9.09 10.38
C THR A 332 -0.28 9.40 10.50
N THR A 333 0.21 9.67 11.71
CA THR A 333 1.64 9.88 12.00
C THR A 333 2.28 8.67 12.69
N ALA A 334 1.67 7.49 12.61
CA ALA A 334 2.15 6.34 13.35
C ALA A 334 3.54 5.91 12.88
N THR A 335 4.38 5.50 13.82
CA THR A 335 5.73 4.99 13.57
C THR A 335 5.88 3.61 14.18
N VAL A 336 6.69 2.77 13.52
CA VAL A 336 7.03 1.42 13.99
C VAL A 336 8.55 1.32 14.05
N ALA A 337 9.07 1.03 15.23
CA ALA A 337 10.49 0.88 15.51
C ALA A 337 10.83 -0.59 15.68
N ILE A 338 11.58 -1.15 14.73
CA ILE A 338 11.92 -2.56 14.62
C ILE A 338 13.37 -2.75 15.02
N THR A 339 13.60 -3.51 16.07
CA THR A 339 14.93 -3.82 16.60
C THR A 339 15.34 -5.21 16.14
N ARG A 340 16.48 -5.28 15.46
CA ARG A 340 17.08 -6.55 14.99
C ARG A 340 18.09 -7.08 16.01
N ALA A 341 18.28 -8.40 16.03
CA ALA A 341 19.20 -9.08 16.91
C ALA A 341 20.61 -9.22 16.30
N GLY A 342 20.69 -9.27 14.97
CA GLY A 342 21.91 -9.36 14.20
C GLY A 342 22.28 -8.05 13.51
N THR A 343 23.25 -8.18 12.61
CA THR A 343 23.78 -7.08 11.79
C THR A 343 23.84 -7.51 10.32
N LEU A 344 23.04 -8.49 9.93
CA LEU A 344 23.06 -8.99 8.55
C LEU A 344 22.30 -8.02 7.63
N SER A 345 22.58 -8.14 6.34
CA SER A 345 21.97 -7.37 5.26
C SER A 345 20.88 -8.18 4.56
N ASN A 346 20.08 -7.50 3.72
CA ASN A 346 18.95 -8.06 2.95
C ASN A 346 17.76 -8.46 3.82
N ASP A 347 17.32 -7.50 4.62
CA ASP A 347 16.19 -7.65 5.52
C ASP A 347 15.05 -6.77 5.02
N SER A 348 13.85 -7.33 4.94
CA SER A 348 12.66 -6.61 4.49
C SER A 348 11.48 -6.91 5.40
N VAL A 349 10.61 -5.92 5.54
CA VAL A 349 9.38 -6.04 6.31
C VAL A 349 8.23 -5.43 5.54
N LEU A 350 7.16 -6.18 5.39
CA LEU A 350 5.87 -5.65 5.01
C LEU A 350 5.07 -5.37 6.29
N ILE A 351 4.55 -4.15 6.41
CA ILE A 351 3.64 -3.79 7.49
C ILE A 351 2.24 -3.64 6.91
N TYR A 352 1.32 -4.46 7.42
CA TYR A 352 -0.09 -4.48 7.06
C TYR A 352 -0.89 -3.72 8.11
N ASP A 353 -1.68 -2.75 7.68
CA ASP A 353 -2.72 -2.13 8.48
C ASP A 353 -4.08 -2.70 8.10
N ILE A 354 -4.70 -3.41 9.04
CA ILE A 354 -5.89 -4.22 8.81
C ILE A 354 -7.04 -3.68 9.67
N THR A 355 -8.18 -3.43 9.02
CA THR A 355 -9.44 -3.10 9.70
C THR A 355 -10.33 -4.32 9.82
N GLY A 356 -11.33 -4.27 10.71
CA GLY A 356 -12.33 -5.33 10.88
C GLY A 356 -11.81 -6.61 11.58
N ALA A 357 -10.63 -6.56 12.19
CA ALA A 357 -10.07 -7.67 12.94
C ALA A 357 -10.77 -7.87 14.30
N ASN A 358 -10.73 -9.09 14.84
CA ASN A 358 -11.17 -9.35 16.21
C ASN A 358 -10.30 -8.58 17.24
N THR A 359 -10.84 -8.29 18.42
CA THR A 359 -10.05 -7.67 19.51
C THR A 359 -8.95 -8.59 20.03
N SER A 360 -9.12 -9.91 19.90
CA SER A 360 -8.07 -10.93 20.04
C SER A 360 -7.84 -11.61 18.69
N PRO A 361 -7.08 -10.97 17.78
CA PRO A 361 -7.09 -11.34 16.37
C PRO A 361 -6.29 -12.60 16.08
N PHE A 362 -5.24 -12.92 16.81
CA PHE A 362 -4.42 -14.09 16.50
C PHE A 362 -5.21 -15.40 16.66
N ASP A 363 -5.13 -16.26 15.64
CA ASP A 363 -5.64 -17.63 15.71
C ASP A 363 -4.50 -18.64 15.92
N LYS A 364 -3.70 -18.83 14.86
CA LYS A 364 -2.73 -19.90 14.77
C LYS A 364 -1.51 -19.47 13.96
N ASP A 365 -0.43 -20.21 14.17
CA ASP A 365 0.81 -20.12 13.43
C ASP A 365 1.26 -21.50 12.97
N SER A 366 1.96 -21.53 11.84
CA SER A 366 2.53 -22.73 11.22
C SER A 366 3.66 -23.40 12.01
N GLY A 367 4.15 -22.78 13.09
CA GLY A 367 5.34 -23.20 13.82
C GLY A 367 6.66 -22.79 13.14
N GLY A 368 6.61 -22.17 11.95
CA GLY A 368 7.77 -21.86 11.13
C GLY A 368 8.27 -23.08 10.35
N GLN A 369 8.65 -22.85 9.11
CA GLN A 369 9.14 -23.85 8.16
C GLN A 369 10.52 -23.44 7.68
N ASN A 370 11.40 -24.39 7.40
CA ASN A 370 12.68 -24.13 6.74
C ASN A 370 13.16 -25.36 5.98
N GLY A 371 14.12 -25.15 5.09
CA GLY A 371 14.69 -26.22 4.30
C GLY A 371 15.81 -25.77 3.40
N ASN A 372 16.22 -26.67 2.50
CA ASN A 372 17.17 -26.39 1.44
C ASN A 372 16.65 -27.01 0.14
N GLN A 373 16.34 -26.16 -0.83
CA GLN A 373 15.89 -26.58 -2.15
C GLN A 373 17.12 -26.65 -3.07
N ALA A 374 17.67 -27.86 -3.20
CA ALA A 374 18.95 -28.11 -3.87
C ALA A 374 18.85 -28.28 -5.40
N SER A 375 17.67 -28.09 -5.98
CA SER A 375 17.41 -28.26 -7.41
C SER A 375 16.40 -27.22 -7.85
N ALA A 376 16.57 -26.68 -9.06
CA ALA A 376 15.68 -25.68 -9.62
C ALA A 376 14.22 -26.17 -9.66
N VAL A 377 13.28 -25.32 -9.24
CA VAL A 377 11.85 -25.57 -9.38
C VAL A 377 11.13 -24.35 -9.95
N SER A 378 10.20 -24.59 -10.87
CA SER A 378 9.28 -23.52 -11.30
C SER A 378 8.18 -23.24 -10.27
N SER A 379 8.00 -24.15 -9.32
CA SER A 379 6.95 -24.15 -8.29
C SER A 379 7.58 -24.51 -6.95
N PHE A 380 7.69 -23.54 -6.06
CA PHE A 380 8.42 -23.66 -4.81
C PHE A 380 7.45 -23.70 -3.61
N THR A 381 7.37 -24.83 -2.91
CA THR A 381 6.45 -25.01 -1.77
C THR A 381 7.19 -24.83 -0.45
N THR A 382 6.84 -23.79 0.32
CA THR A 382 7.46 -23.49 1.63
C THR A 382 6.61 -23.96 2.83
N CYS A 383 5.36 -24.36 2.57
CA CYS A 383 4.46 -24.93 3.56
C CYS A 383 3.60 -26.02 2.93
N SER A 384 3.62 -27.22 3.51
CA SER A 384 2.76 -28.34 3.09
C SER A 384 1.85 -28.74 4.24
N SER A 385 0.59 -28.28 4.22
CA SER A 385 -0.37 -28.51 5.32
C SER A 385 0.12 -28.01 6.69
N CYS A 386 0.86 -26.90 6.72
CA CYS A 386 1.55 -26.44 7.92
C CYS A 386 0.66 -25.67 8.91
N LEU A 387 -0.50 -25.16 8.47
CA LEU A 387 -1.45 -24.46 9.32
C LEU A 387 -2.88 -24.86 8.95
N THR A 388 -3.76 -25.05 9.93
CA THR A 388 -5.20 -25.23 9.71
C THR A 388 -5.94 -24.16 10.51
N PRO A 389 -6.54 -23.13 9.86
CA PRO A 389 -7.28 -22.07 10.53
C PRO A 389 -8.41 -22.63 11.38
N SER A 390 -8.79 -21.95 12.46
CA SER A 390 -9.85 -22.43 13.36
C SER A 390 -11.26 -22.21 12.80
N ALA A 391 -11.44 -21.22 11.93
CA ALA A 391 -12.71 -20.90 11.28
C ALA A 391 -12.49 -20.42 9.84
N ALA A 392 -13.56 -20.37 9.05
CA ALA A 392 -13.56 -19.66 7.76
C ALA A 392 -13.64 -18.15 7.96
N GLY A 393 -13.18 -17.38 6.96
CA GLY A 393 -13.21 -15.91 6.95
C GLY A 393 -12.09 -15.25 7.77
N GLU A 394 -11.07 -16.01 8.15
CA GLU A 394 -9.83 -15.49 8.74
C GLU A 394 -8.91 -14.95 7.64
N LEU A 395 -8.20 -13.88 7.94
CA LEU A 395 -7.10 -13.38 7.12
C LEU A 395 -5.86 -14.20 7.44
N VAL A 396 -5.27 -14.80 6.43
CA VAL A 396 -4.00 -15.53 6.55
C VAL A 396 -2.91 -14.73 5.87
N ILE A 397 -1.81 -14.47 6.59
CA ILE A 397 -0.59 -13.89 6.06
C ILE A 397 0.45 -14.98 5.88
N LEU A 398 1.08 -15.03 4.71
CA LEU A 398 2.16 -15.93 4.36
C LEU A 398 3.42 -15.10 4.12
N ASN A 399 4.56 -15.60 4.59
CA ASN A 399 5.83 -15.15 4.07
C ASN A 399 6.84 -16.27 3.93
N ALA A 400 7.81 -16.06 3.04
CA ALA A 400 9.02 -16.85 2.97
C ALA A 400 10.19 -16.00 2.47
N ASN A 401 11.41 -16.52 2.65
CA ASN A 401 12.60 -16.02 2.00
C ASN A 401 13.56 -17.18 1.72
N GLN A 402 14.36 -17.04 0.66
CA GLN A 402 15.39 -17.98 0.27
C GLN A 402 16.69 -17.29 -0.16
N ASN A 403 17.75 -18.08 -0.25
CA ASN A 403 19.03 -17.57 -0.72
C ASN A 403 18.94 -17.05 -2.14
N TRP A 404 18.25 -17.75 -3.04
CA TRP A 404 18.33 -17.46 -4.47
C TRP A 404 16.98 -17.57 -5.19
N CYS A 405 16.85 -16.88 -6.34
CA CYS A 405 15.58 -16.64 -7.04
C CYS A 405 14.60 -15.76 -6.24
N THR A 406 13.59 -15.23 -6.94
CA THR A 406 12.57 -14.36 -6.35
C THR A 406 11.18 -14.89 -6.70
N GLY A 407 10.29 -14.93 -5.71
CA GLY A 407 8.87 -15.18 -5.94
C GLY A 407 8.25 -14.12 -6.86
N THR A 408 7.49 -14.55 -7.86
CA THR A 408 6.82 -13.66 -8.84
C THR A 408 5.31 -13.77 -8.82
N ALA A 409 4.79 -14.84 -8.19
CA ALA A 409 3.38 -15.08 -7.99
C ALA A 409 3.18 -16.13 -6.90
N GLU A 410 1.96 -16.20 -6.41
CA GLU A 410 1.42 -17.21 -5.51
C GLU A 410 0.56 -18.18 -6.34
N THR A 411 0.64 -19.49 -6.08
CA THR A 411 -0.12 -20.53 -6.82
C THR A 411 -0.95 -21.46 -5.94
N ALA A 412 -0.66 -21.56 -4.65
CA ALA A 412 -1.44 -22.29 -3.67
C ALA A 412 -1.20 -21.71 -2.27
N PRO A 413 -2.23 -21.22 -1.57
CA PRO A 413 -3.61 -21.66 -1.71
C PRO A 413 -4.36 -20.88 -2.79
N SER A 414 -5.27 -21.57 -3.49
CA SER A 414 -6.12 -20.94 -4.51
C SER A 414 -6.84 -19.72 -3.95
N GLY A 415 -6.72 -18.59 -4.64
CA GLY A 415 -7.32 -17.32 -4.23
C GLY A 415 -6.44 -16.48 -3.32
N ALA A 416 -5.21 -16.90 -3.04
CA ALA A 416 -4.24 -16.02 -2.41
C ALA A 416 -3.74 -14.93 -3.36
N LEU A 417 -3.36 -13.84 -2.71
CA LEU A 417 -3.06 -12.57 -3.30
C LEU A 417 -1.59 -12.29 -3.02
N PHE A 418 -0.79 -12.27 -4.08
CA PHE A 418 0.64 -11.98 -3.99
C PHE A 418 0.84 -10.50 -3.65
N ASP A 419 1.71 -10.25 -2.68
CA ASP A 419 1.92 -8.90 -2.14
C ASP A 419 3.29 -8.34 -2.49
N SER A 420 4.34 -9.18 -2.59
CA SER A 420 5.71 -8.68 -2.83
C SER A 420 5.77 -7.74 -4.02
N ALA A 421 6.44 -6.61 -3.83
CA ALA A 421 6.86 -5.77 -4.94
C ALA A 421 8.09 -6.40 -5.61
N PHE A 422 8.27 -6.16 -6.90
CA PHE A 422 9.41 -6.75 -7.62
C PHE A 422 9.89 -5.87 -8.76
N ALA A 423 11.17 -6.00 -9.10
CA ALA A 423 11.80 -5.34 -10.22
C ALA A 423 12.43 -6.36 -11.19
N THR A 424 12.44 -6.08 -12.50
CA THR A 424 12.95 -7.02 -13.52
C THR A 424 14.45 -7.34 -13.44
N ILE A 425 15.19 -6.65 -12.57
CA ILE A 425 16.62 -6.89 -12.36
C ILE A 425 16.87 -8.06 -11.37
N ASN A 426 15.85 -8.53 -10.66
CA ASN A 426 15.92 -9.60 -9.62
C ASN A 426 16.13 -11.02 -10.19
N SER A 427 17.14 -11.22 -11.05
CA SER A 427 17.18 -12.38 -11.95
C SER A 427 17.97 -13.60 -11.50
N VAL A 428 18.77 -13.58 -10.44
CA VAL A 428 19.34 -14.82 -9.89
C VAL A 428 19.73 -14.62 -8.45
N ASN A 429 20.54 -13.59 -8.16
CA ASN A 429 21.05 -13.20 -6.84
C ASN A 429 21.65 -11.79 -6.86
N GLY A 430 21.21 -10.94 -5.95
CA GLY A 430 21.76 -9.61 -5.73
C GLY A 430 21.08 -8.53 -6.59
N ALA A 431 21.08 -7.27 -6.16
CA ALA A 431 21.03 -6.79 -4.79
C ALA A 431 20.11 -5.59 -4.87
N GLN A 432 19.00 -5.63 -4.12
CA GLN A 432 18.19 -4.44 -3.87
C GLN A 432 17.48 -3.95 -5.16
N PRO A 433 16.32 -3.29 -5.05
CA PRO A 433 15.98 -2.45 -3.93
C PRO A 433 14.65 -2.75 -3.24
N VAL A 434 13.86 -3.76 -3.66
CA VAL A 434 12.57 -4.07 -3.00
C VAL A 434 12.29 -5.55 -2.89
N ASP A 435 11.91 -5.97 -1.67
CA ASP A 435 11.35 -7.28 -1.29
C ASP A 435 12.14 -8.48 -1.84
N GLN A 436 13.46 -8.30 -1.91
CA GLN A 436 14.34 -9.24 -2.60
C GLN A 436 14.24 -10.63 -1.97
N ASN A 437 14.05 -11.64 -2.83
CA ASN A 437 13.92 -13.06 -2.46
C ASN A 437 12.82 -13.34 -1.42
N GLY A 438 11.97 -12.36 -1.12
CA GLY A 438 10.91 -12.49 -0.16
C GLY A 438 9.58 -12.77 -0.85
N GLU A 439 8.95 -13.84 -0.43
CA GLU A 439 7.60 -14.18 -0.80
C GLU A 439 6.67 -13.61 0.25
N TRP A 440 5.72 -12.77 -0.16
CA TRP A 440 4.61 -12.37 0.69
C TRP A 440 3.31 -12.56 -0.07
N ALA A 441 2.32 -13.06 0.66
CA ALA A 441 0.96 -13.12 0.19
C ALA A 441 0.00 -13.11 1.38
N HIS A 442 -1.26 -12.85 1.07
CA HIS A 442 -2.34 -13.08 1.99
C HIS A 442 -3.56 -13.66 1.29
N PHE A 443 -4.49 -14.18 2.09
CA PHE A 443 -5.81 -14.58 1.59
C PHE A 443 -6.83 -14.68 2.70
N TYR A 444 -8.10 -14.72 2.31
CA TYR A 444 -9.21 -15.01 3.20
C TYR A 444 -9.57 -16.49 3.07
N ASN A 445 -9.36 -17.28 4.13
CA ASN A 445 -9.64 -18.69 4.04
C ASN A 445 -11.16 -18.94 3.97
N THR A 446 -11.58 -19.90 3.17
CA THR A 446 -13.01 -20.23 3.01
C THR A 446 -13.46 -21.38 3.90
N SER A 447 -12.51 -22.07 4.54
CA SER A 447 -12.75 -23.22 5.41
C SER A 447 -11.57 -23.49 6.34
N ALA A 448 -11.81 -24.32 7.35
CA ALA A 448 -10.80 -24.81 8.29
C ALA A 448 -9.99 -25.98 7.68
N THR A 449 -9.46 -25.81 6.47
CA THR A 449 -8.61 -26.81 5.80
C THR A 449 -7.13 -26.49 5.99
N PRO A 450 -6.24 -27.50 5.99
CA PRO A 450 -4.81 -27.28 6.00
C PRO A 450 -4.34 -26.44 4.80
N ILE A 451 -3.44 -25.52 5.07
CA ILE A 451 -2.89 -24.57 4.10
C ILE A 451 -1.62 -25.14 3.48
N ILE A 452 -1.48 -24.92 2.18
CA ILE A 452 -0.24 -25.09 1.42
C ILE A 452 0.18 -23.68 0.98
N ALA A 453 1.49 -23.40 0.95
CA ALA A 453 2.05 -22.16 0.40
C ALA A 453 3.00 -22.51 -0.74
N THR A 454 2.70 -22.08 -1.97
CA THR A 454 3.50 -22.41 -3.17
C THR A 454 3.66 -21.21 -4.10
N TRP A 455 4.90 -20.96 -4.52
CA TRP A 455 5.30 -19.75 -5.22
C TRP A 455 5.81 -20.08 -6.63
N THR A 456 5.62 -19.14 -7.55
CA THR A 456 6.28 -19.18 -8.88
C THR A 456 7.62 -18.45 -8.79
N MET A 457 8.69 -19.06 -9.30
CA MET A 457 10.05 -18.52 -9.19
C MET A 457 10.54 -17.85 -10.47
N SER A 458 11.39 -16.83 -10.33
CA SER A 458 11.94 -16.02 -11.44
C SER A 458 13.10 -16.68 -12.21
N CYS A 459 13.71 -17.74 -11.70
CA CYS A 459 14.87 -18.36 -12.33
C CYS A 459 14.90 -19.90 -12.31
N ASP A 460 15.71 -20.46 -13.21
CA ASP A 460 15.92 -21.91 -13.40
C ASP A 460 17.17 -22.42 -12.65
N GLN A 461 17.31 -22.07 -11.37
CA GLN A 461 18.40 -22.58 -10.51
C GLN A 461 17.86 -22.99 -9.14
N ALA A 462 18.68 -23.71 -8.36
CA ALA A 462 18.34 -24.06 -6.98
C ALA A 462 18.11 -22.81 -6.12
N GLU A 463 16.99 -22.78 -5.41
CA GLU A 463 16.55 -21.68 -4.54
C GLU A 463 17.41 -21.60 -3.27
N GLY A 464 18.05 -22.71 -2.89
CA GLY A 464 18.96 -22.78 -1.76
C GLY A 464 18.23 -22.92 -0.42
N THR A 465 18.88 -22.46 0.66
CA THR A 465 18.26 -22.48 1.99
C THR A 465 17.15 -21.47 2.06
N TRP A 466 16.10 -21.82 2.81
CA TRP A 466 14.89 -21.01 2.89
C TRP A 466 14.22 -21.12 4.25
N ALA A 467 13.42 -20.12 4.59
CA ALA A 467 12.56 -20.10 5.76
C ALA A 467 11.20 -19.49 5.40
N GLY A 468 10.12 -20.01 5.97
CA GLY A 468 8.77 -19.51 5.73
C GLY A 468 7.86 -19.65 6.93
N ARG A 469 6.77 -18.89 6.93
CA ARG A 469 5.79 -18.84 8.02
C ARG A 469 4.42 -18.48 7.49
N VAL A 470 3.40 -19.06 8.10
CA VAL A 470 1.98 -18.79 7.83
C VAL A 470 1.30 -18.51 9.16
N ALA A 471 0.55 -17.41 9.24
CA ALA A 471 -0.21 -17.02 10.43
C ALA A 471 -1.64 -16.62 10.06
N ALA A 472 -2.61 -17.05 10.86
CA ALA A 472 -4.03 -16.77 10.66
C ALA A 472 -4.58 -15.80 11.71
N PHE A 473 -5.46 -14.89 11.29
CA PHE A 473 -6.05 -13.84 12.08
C PHE A 473 -7.57 -13.79 11.93
N LYS A 474 -8.29 -13.79 13.05
CA LYS A 474 -9.74 -13.76 13.17
C LYS A 474 -10.30 -12.40 12.78
N ALA A 475 -11.33 -12.43 11.94
CA ALA A 475 -12.22 -11.29 11.76
C ALA A 475 -13.05 -11.02 13.03
N ALA A 476 -13.49 -9.78 13.20
CA ALA A 476 -14.52 -9.46 14.18
C ALA A 476 -15.78 -10.28 13.89
N ALA A 477 -16.47 -10.72 14.94
CA ALA A 477 -17.78 -11.36 14.76
C ALA A 477 -18.70 -10.36 14.05
N GLN A 478 -19.19 -10.71 12.85
CA GLN A 478 -20.23 -9.93 12.21
C GLN A 478 -21.45 -9.99 13.12
N SER A 479 -21.82 -8.87 13.73
CA SER A 479 -23.08 -8.82 14.45
C SER A 479 -24.18 -9.02 13.42
N ASN A 480 -24.96 -10.10 13.52
CA ASN A 480 -26.18 -10.33 12.75
C ASN A 480 -27.26 -9.23 12.95
N ASN A 481 -26.93 -8.14 13.65
CA ASN A 481 -27.74 -6.97 13.92
C ASN A 481 -27.45 -5.78 12.98
N GLN A 482 -26.54 -5.89 12.00
CA GLN A 482 -26.63 -4.99 10.86
C GLN A 482 -27.88 -5.39 10.07
N LEU A 483 -29.01 -4.73 10.42
CA LEU A 483 -30.20 -4.73 9.59
C LEU A 483 -29.75 -4.38 8.17
N LEU A 484 -29.84 -5.35 7.26
CA LEU A 484 -29.74 -5.07 5.84
C LEU A 484 -30.69 -3.90 5.54
N PRO A 485 -30.28 -2.91 4.72
CA PRO A 485 -31.17 -1.84 4.33
C PRO A 485 -32.49 -2.45 3.81
N PRO A 486 -33.67 -1.91 4.17
CA PRO A 486 -34.94 -2.51 3.80
C PRO A 486 -35.02 -2.75 2.30
N THR A 487 -34.99 -4.01 1.89
CA THR A 487 -35.26 -4.40 0.50
C THR A 487 -36.77 -4.38 0.28
N GLY A 488 -37.24 -3.70 -0.76
CA GLY A 488 -38.67 -3.70 -1.12
C GLY A 488 -39.44 -2.39 -0.89
N LEU A 489 -38.77 -1.27 -0.66
CA LEU A 489 -39.41 0.04 -0.76
C LEU A 489 -39.80 0.32 -2.22
N LYS A 490 -41.05 0.04 -2.58
CA LYS A 490 -41.66 0.58 -3.80
C LYS A 490 -42.01 2.04 -3.52
N ALA A 491 -41.42 2.96 -4.28
CA ALA A 491 -41.96 4.30 -4.40
C ALA A 491 -43.40 4.17 -4.93
N VAL A 492 -44.39 4.51 -4.11
CA VAL A 492 -45.77 4.66 -4.55
C VAL A 492 -45.87 6.07 -5.11
N PRO A 493 -46.10 6.26 -6.42
CA PRO A 493 -46.42 7.58 -6.95
C PRO A 493 -47.71 8.05 -6.29
N GLN A 494 -47.69 9.22 -5.65
CA GLN A 494 -48.91 9.95 -5.31
C GLN A 494 -49.30 10.89 -6.44
#